data_AF-A0A4Y2F5Y8-F1
#
_entry.id   AF-A0A4Y2F5Y8-F1
#
_cell.length_a   1.000
_cell.length_b   1.000
_cell.length_c   1.000
_cell.angle_alpha   90.00
_cell.angle_beta   90.00
_cell.angle_gamma   90.00
#
_symmetry.space_group_name_H-M   'P 1'
#
loop_
_entity.id
_entity.type
_entity.pdbx_description
1 polymer ?
#
loop_
_entity_poly.entity_id
_entity_poly.type
_entity_poly.pdbx_seq_one_letter_code
_entity_poly.pdbx_strand_id
1 'polypeptide(L)'
;MALKQLDWIKIQEEYEVNQIRWELNPPSAPWWGGFWERPIKDLLRKRLGHSSLTYEELQTLVCECEAMMNNKPLTSVSEEPELKTLTPSMFLQDLRVNDVPDLDQIEKTNIVKRWRHVQRVRESLKQRFRKEYLGFL
;
A
#
# COMPACT_ATOMS: atom_id res chain seq x y z
N MET A 1 -19.38 -22.15 4.72
CA MET A 1 -19.59 -22.50 6.15
C MET A 1 -18.25 -22.48 6.90
N ALA A 2 -17.45 -21.42 6.73
CA ALA A 2 -16.15 -21.26 7.41
C ALA A 2 -16.26 -20.28 8.59
N LEU A 3 -17.09 -19.24 8.45
CA LEU A 3 -17.36 -18.25 9.50
C LEU A 3 -18.05 -18.82 10.75
N LYS A 4 -18.77 -19.95 10.63
CA LYS A 4 -19.40 -20.64 11.77
C LYS A 4 -18.40 -21.44 12.62
N GLN A 5 -17.19 -21.68 12.10
CA GLN A 5 -16.14 -22.44 12.78
C GLN A 5 -15.12 -21.54 13.49
N LEU A 6 -15.24 -20.21 13.32
CA LEU A 6 -14.40 -19.26 14.03
C LEU A 6 -14.82 -19.18 15.50
N ASP A 7 -13.84 -19.26 16.38
CA ASP A 7 -14.03 -19.05 17.80
C ASP A 7 -14.09 -17.55 18.09
N TRP A 8 -15.29 -16.99 18.06
CA TRP A 8 -15.54 -15.57 18.27
C TRP A 8 -15.13 -15.11 19.66
N ILE A 9 -15.19 -16.00 20.66
CA ILE A 9 -14.79 -15.69 22.04
C ILE A 9 -13.29 -15.47 22.08
N LYS A 10 -12.52 -16.40 21.52
CA LYS A 10 -11.06 -16.27 21.41
C LYS A 10 -10.64 -15.04 20.61
N ILE A 11 -11.31 -14.75 19.50
CA ILE A 11 -11.02 -13.54 18.70
C ILE A 11 -11.32 -12.27 19.50
N GLN A 12 -12.41 -12.23 20.26
CA GLN A 12 -12.71 -11.07 21.10
C GLN A 12 -11.66 -10.89 22.21
N GLU A 13 -11.21 -11.97 22.85
CA GLU A 13 -10.16 -11.93 23.88
C GLU A 13 -8.78 -11.53 23.32
N GLU A 14 -8.43 -11.99 22.12
CA GLU A 14 -7.11 -11.75 21.50
C GLU A 14 -7.00 -10.34 20.87
N TYR A 15 -8.12 -9.77 20.41
CA TYR A 15 -8.22 -8.42 19.84
C TYR A 15 -8.85 -7.40 20.80
N GLU A 16 -8.88 -7.72 22.10
CA GLU A 16 -9.29 -6.83 23.18
C GLU A 16 -8.23 -5.74 23.43
N VAL A 17 -7.80 -5.04 22.39
CA VAL A 17 -7.11 -3.75 22.49
C VAL A 17 -8.17 -2.71 22.91
N ASN A 18 -8.63 -2.83 24.17
CA ASN A 18 -9.46 -2.00 25.05
C ASN A 18 -10.54 -1.00 24.52
N GLN A 19 -10.74 -0.79 23.22
CA GLN A 19 -11.70 0.20 22.69
C GLN A 19 -12.29 -0.15 21.31
N ILE A 20 -12.09 -1.36 20.78
CA ILE A 20 -12.66 -1.77 19.49
C ILE A 20 -13.98 -2.51 19.70
N ARG A 21 -15.09 -1.92 19.24
CA ARG A 21 -16.40 -2.57 19.18
C ARG A 21 -16.58 -3.25 17.83
N TRP A 22 -16.70 -4.58 17.83
CA TRP A 22 -16.98 -5.35 16.63
C TRP A 22 -18.48 -5.33 16.31
N GLU A 23 -18.84 -4.79 15.14
CA GLU A 23 -20.20 -4.85 14.60
C GLU A 23 -20.19 -5.62 13.27
N LEU A 24 -21.02 -6.66 13.17
CA LEU A 24 -21.12 -7.51 11.98
C LEU A 24 -22.32 -7.11 11.13
N ASN A 25 -22.16 -7.14 9.81
CA ASN A 25 -23.26 -6.94 8.89
C ASN A 25 -24.31 -8.06 9.06
N PRO A 26 -25.61 -7.73 9.09
CA PRO A 26 -26.67 -8.73 9.13
C PRO A 26 -26.57 -9.67 7.92
N PRO A 27 -26.77 -10.99 8.09
CA PRO A 27 -26.67 -11.95 6.98
C PRO A 27 -27.68 -11.67 5.86
N SER A 28 -28.81 -11.05 6.19
CA SER A 28 -29.85 -10.64 5.24
C SER A 28 -29.57 -9.28 4.58
N ALA A 29 -28.50 -8.57 4.96
CA ALA A 29 -28.18 -7.22 4.50
C ALA A 29 -26.79 -7.12 3.84
N PRO A 30 -26.50 -7.89 2.77
CA PRO A 30 -25.20 -7.89 2.10
C PRO A 30 -24.83 -6.55 1.45
N TRP A 31 -25.78 -5.63 1.28
CA TRP A 31 -25.53 -4.30 0.72
C TRP A 31 -24.82 -3.36 1.70
N TRP A 32 -24.85 -3.62 3.02
CA TRP A 32 -24.21 -2.77 4.03
C TRP A 32 -22.70 -2.67 3.82
N GLY A 33 -22.05 -3.77 3.44
CA GLY A 33 -20.62 -3.77 3.11
C GLY A 33 -20.27 -3.29 1.71
N GLY A 34 -21.28 -3.00 0.88
CA GLY A 34 -21.07 -2.71 -0.53
C GLY A 34 -20.19 -1.48 -0.77
N PHE A 35 -20.25 -0.47 0.11
CA PHE A 35 -19.51 0.78 -0.08
C PHE A 35 -17.98 0.56 -0.05
N TRP A 36 -17.46 -0.23 0.90
CA TRP A 36 -16.03 -0.50 1.01
C TRP A 36 -15.58 -1.71 0.20
N GLU A 37 -16.46 -2.70 -0.03
CA GLU A 37 -16.10 -3.89 -0.81
C GLU A 37 -16.05 -3.65 -2.32
N ARG A 38 -16.95 -2.81 -2.86
CA ARG A 38 -17.04 -2.60 -4.32
C ARG A 38 -15.73 -2.06 -4.92
N PRO A 39 -15.09 -1.00 -4.38
CA PRO A 39 -13.85 -0.49 -4.94
C PRO A 39 -12.72 -1.53 -4.97
N ILE A 40 -12.59 -2.32 -3.90
CA ILE A 40 -11.58 -3.38 -3.79
C ILE A 40 -11.84 -4.45 -4.85
N LYS A 41 -13.09 -4.95 -4.91
CA LYS A 41 -13.49 -5.99 -5.87
C LYS A 41 -13.33 -5.53 -7.32
N ASP A 42 -13.66 -4.28 -7.63
CA ASP A 42 -13.52 -3.74 -8.98
C ASP A 42 -12.05 -3.58 -9.39
N LEU A 43 -11.20 -3.12 -8.48
CA LEU A 43 -9.77 -2.94 -8.74
C LEU A 43 -9.08 -4.29 -8.93
N LEU A 44 -9.38 -5.27 -8.07
CA LEU A 44 -8.92 -6.64 -8.22
C LEU A 44 -9.44 -7.28 -9.52
N ARG A 45 -10.74 -7.17 -9.84
CA ARG A 45 -11.28 -7.71 -11.10
C ARG A 45 -10.63 -7.10 -12.34
N LYS A 46 -10.41 -5.78 -12.35
CA LYS A 46 -9.76 -5.08 -13.47
C LYS A 46 -8.30 -5.47 -13.65
N ARG A 47 -7.58 -5.73 -12.55
CA ARG A 47 -6.14 -6.07 -12.58
C ARG A 47 -5.89 -7.56 -12.79
N LEU A 48 -6.72 -8.42 -12.21
CA LEU A 48 -6.60 -9.87 -12.27
C LEU A 48 -7.20 -10.45 -13.55
N GLY A 49 -8.33 -9.92 -14.04
CA GLY A 49 -9.02 -10.46 -15.21
C GLY A 49 -9.22 -11.98 -15.10
N HIS A 50 -8.63 -12.73 -16.04
CA HIS A 50 -8.62 -14.21 -16.07
C HIS A 50 -7.26 -14.83 -15.72
N SER A 51 -6.32 -14.06 -15.18
CA SER A 51 -4.99 -14.57 -14.83
C SER A 51 -5.04 -15.50 -13.62
N SER A 52 -4.27 -16.59 -13.68
CA SER A 52 -4.01 -17.46 -12.53
C SER A 52 -2.69 -17.01 -11.91
N LEU A 53 -2.72 -16.65 -10.64
CA LEU A 53 -1.57 -16.12 -9.92
C LEU A 53 -1.11 -17.10 -8.85
N THR A 54 0.19 -17.11 -8.64
CA THR A 54 0.79 -17.70 -7.44
C THR A 54 0.44 -16.85 -6.21
N TYR A 55 0.65 -17.44 -5.03
CA TYR A 55 0.38 -16.76 -3.76
C TYR A 55 1.17 -15.44 -3.63
N GLU A 56 2.45 -15.44 -4.01
CA GLU A 56 3.36 -14.30 -3.89
C GLU A 56 2.97 -13.15 -4.83
N GLU A 57 2.53 -13.48 -6.04
CA GLU A 57 1.99 -12.51 -7.01
C GLU A 57 0.68 -11.91 -6.52
N LEU A 58 -0.23 -12.73 -5.99
CA LEU A 58 -1.47 -12.24 -5.41
C LEU A 58 -1.21 -11.31 -4.23
N GLN A 59 -0.28 -11.67 -3.33
CA GLN A 59 0.08 -10.85 -2.19
C GLN A 59 0.61 -9.48 -2.63
N THR A 60 1.51 -9.48 -3.61
CA THR A 60 2.09 -8.23 -4.14
C THR A 60 1.01 -7.35 -4.76
N LEU A 61 0.12 -7.92 -5.57
CA LEU A 61 -0.98 -7.17 -6.17
C LEU A 61 -1.95 -6.62 -5.13
N VAL A 62 -2.26 -7.37 -4.07
CA VAL A 62 -3.11 -6.87 -2.99
C VAL A 62 -2.45 -5.67 -2.30
N CYS A 63 -1.14 -5.73 -2.03
CA CYS A 63 -0.40 -4.59 -1.48
C CYS A 63 -0.41 -3.36 -2.42
N GLU A 64 -0.31 -3.58 -3.74
CA GLU A 64 -0.45 -2.48 -4.71
C GLU A 64 -1.87 -1.88 -4.70
N CYS A 65 -2.89 -2.73 -4.62
CA CYS A 65 -4.29 -2.31 -4.55
C CYS A 65 -4.53 -1.45 -3.30
N GLU A 66 -4.00 -1.89 -2.16
CA GLU A 66 -4.04 -1.16 -0.90
C GLU A 66 -3.36 0.20 -1.03
N ALA A 67 -2.13 0.25 -1.56
CA ALA A 67 -1.39 1.49 -1.76
C ALA A 67 -2.13 2.47 -2.68
N MET A 68 -2.75 1.98 -3.76
CA MET A 68 -3.57 2.80 -4.64
C MET A 68 -4.80 3.36 -3.95
N MET A 69 -5.52 2.54 -3.17
CA MET A 69 -6.71 2.99 -2.44
C MET A 69 -6.35 4.02 -1.37
N ASN A 70 -5.26 3.81 -0.63
CA ASN A 70 -4.81 4.72 0.40
C ASN A 70 -4.31 6.06 -0.15
N ASN A 71 -3.81 6.10 -1.40
CA ASN A 71 -3.38 7.34 -2.04
C ASN A 71 -4.45 7.98 -2.95
N LYS A 72 -5.63 7.37 -3.08
CA LYS A 72 -6.70 7.93 -3.89
C LYS A 72 -7.22 9.23 -3.25
N PRO A 73 -7.31 10.35 -3.99
CA PRO A 73 -7.91 11.58 -3.47
C PRO A 73 -9.37 11.36 -3.03
N LEU A 74 -9.68 11.85 -1.83
CA LEU A 74 -11.02 11.99 -1.25
C LEU A 74 -11.70 13.29 -1.70
N THR A 75 -10.90 14.33 -1.95
CA THR A 75 -11.36 15.64 -2.43
C THR A 75 -11.03 15.84 -3.91
N SER A 76 -11.77 16.74 -4.55
CA SER A 76 -11.46 17.20 -5.91
C SER A 76 -10.03 17.71 -5.97
N VAL A 77 -9.30 17.34 -7.01
CA VAL A 77 -7.94 17.84 -7.26
C VAL A 77 -8.08 19.30 -7.65
N SER A 78 -7.68 20.21 -6.77
CA SER A 78 -7.59 21.64 -7.08
C SER A 78 -6.33 21.90 -7.89
N GLU A 79 -6.42 22.80 -8.88
CA GLU A 79 -5.24 23.33 -9.59
C GLU A 79 -4.51 24.38 -8.75
N GLU A 80 -5.13 24.85 -7.67
CA GLU A 80 -4.55 25.83 -6.75
C GLU A 80 -3.55 25.17 -5.78
N PRO A 81 -2.30 25.67 -5.70
CA PRO A 81 -1.24 25.06 -4.90
C PRO A 81 -1.50 25.07 -3.38
N GLU A 82 -2.43 25.91 -2.91
CA GLU A 82 -2.80 26.01 -1.49
C GLU A 82 -3.84 24.96 -1.04
N LEU A 83 -4.56 24.34 -1.99
CA LEU A 83 -5.56 23.31 -1.71
C LEU A 83 -4.97 21.91 -1.86
N LYS A 84 -4.34 21.42 -0.78
CA LYS A 84 -3.80 20.06 -0.72
C LYS A 84 -4.94 19.04 -0.80
N THR A 85 -4.81 18.07 -1.71
CA THR A 85 -5.75 16.96 -1.84
C THR A 85 -5.65 16.03 -0.64
N LEU A 86 -6.80 15.69 -0.05
CA LEU A 86 -6.85 14.77 1.08
C LEU A 86 -6.87 13.34 0.58
N THR A 87 -5.98 12.49 1.06
CA THR A 87 -5.96 11.05 0.78
C THR A 87 -6.18 10.26 2.08
N PRO A 88 -6.76 9.04 2.03
CA PRO A 88 -6.90 8.20 3.22
C PRO A 88 -5.58 7.95 3.95
N SER A 89 -4.47 7.84 3.21
CA SER A 89 -3.12 7.68 3.77
C SER A 89 -2.75 8.80 4.75
N MET A 90 -3.25 10.03 4.56
CA MET A 90 -2.99 11.15 5.47
C MET A 90 -3.68 11.00 6.84
N PHE A 91 -4.69 10.14 6.94
CA PHE A 91 -5.42 9.86 8.19
C PHE A 91 -5.02 8.53 8.83
N LEU A 92 -4.70 7.53 8.00
CA LEU A 92 -4.30 6.19 8.44
C LEU A 92 -2.84 6.13 8.89
N GLN A 93 -1.98 6.96 8.29
CA GLN A 93 -0.65 7.22 8.82
C GLN A 93 -0.86 8.21 9.97
N ASP A 94 -0.81 7.68 11.19
CA ASP A 94 -0.81 8.43 12.45
C ASP A 94 -0.14 9.79 12.23
N LEU A 95 -0.88 10.89 12.41
CA LEU A 95 -0.41 12.26 12.19
C LEU A 95 0.75 12.57 13.16
N ARG A 96 1.94 12.09 12.83
CA ARG A 96 3.19 12.78 13.10
C ARG A 96 3.52 13.48 11.81
N VAL A 97 3.02 14.69 11.68
CA VAL A 97 3.65 15.78 10.94
C VAL A 97 4.58 15.25 9.84
N ASN A 98 4.04 15.09 8.63
CA ASN A 98 4.88 15.12 7.42
C ASN A 98 5.34 16.57 7.17
N ASP A 99 5.92 17.22 8.18
CA ASP A 99 7.17 17.88 7.85
C ASP A 99 8.09 16.71 7.59
N VAL A 100 8.49 16.57 6.33
CA VAL A 100 9.82 16.01 6.08
C VAL A 100 10.70 16.78 7.06
N PRO A 101 11.25 16.18 8.14
CA PRO A 101 12.21 16.90 8.95
C PRO A 101 13.23 17.34 7.93
N ASP A 102 13.36 18.64 7.76
CA ASP A 102 14.19 19.25 6.75
C ASP A 102 15.47 18.41 6.74
N LEU A 103 15.64 17.59 5.68
CA LEU A 103 16.69 16.55 5.64
C LEU A 103 18.07 17.20 5.65
N ASP A 104 18.06 18.52 5.76
CA ASP A 104 19.17 19.38 5.94
C ASP A 104 20.02 19.12 7.17
N GLN A 105 19.50 18.45 8.20
CA GLN A 105 20.26 18.20 9.44
C GLN A 105 20.61 16.73 9.73
N ILE A 106 19.97 15.73 9.11
CA ILE A 106 20.32 14.32 9.33
C ILE A 106 21.45 13.94 8.37
N GLU A 107 22.69 14.23 8.78
CA GLU A 107 23.94 13.83 8.15
C GLU A 107 23.88 13.73 6.61
N LYS A 108 23.59 14.85 5.93
CA LYS A 108 23.57 14.98 4.46
C LYS A 108 24.69 14.18 3.79
N THR A 109 25.87 14.09 4.41
CA THR A 109 27.03 13.43 3.82
C THR A 109 26.90 11.91 3.75
N ASN A 110 26.35 11.22 4.74
CA ASN A 110 26.37 9.75 4.79
C ASN A 110 25.27 9.13 3.91
N ILE A 111 24.06 9.69 3.93
CA ILE A 111 22.96 9.28 3.05
C ILE A 111 23.29 9.57 1.58
N VAL A 112 23.83 10.76 1.28
CA VAL A 112 24.24 11.10 -0.08
C VAL A 112 25.41 10.23 -0.55
N LYS A 113 26.38 9.91 0.32
CA LYS A 113 27.48 8.99 -0.02
C LYS A 113 26.98 7.58 -0.31
N ARG A 114 26.07 7.05 0.52
CA ARG A 114 25.47 5.72 0.35
C ARG A 114 24.65 5.67 -0.94
N TRP A 115 23.83 6.69 -1.20
CA TRP A 115 23.04 6.82 -2.42
C TRP A 115 23.93 6.91 -3.66
N ARG A 116 24.97 7.76 -3.66
CA ARG A 116 25.96 7.83 -4.76
C ARG A 116 26.73 6.51 -4.94
N HIS A 117 26.97 5.75 -3.88
CA HIS A 117 27.60 4.44 -3.97
C HIS A 117 26.68 3.43 -4.66
N VAL A 118 25.40 3.37 -4.25
CA VAL A 118 24.40 2.51 -4.89
C VAL A 118 24.22 2.85 -6.37
N GLN A 119 24.18 4.14 -6.73
CA GLN A 119 24.11 4.56 -8.14
C GLN A 119 25.34 4.11 -8.94
N ARG A 120 26.55 4.22 -8.36
CA ARG A 120 27.78 3.74 -9.01
C ARG A 120 27.80 2.23 -9.23
N VAL A 121 27.36 1.45 -8.23
CA VAL A 121 27.25 -0.01 -8.34
C VAL A 121 26.25 -0.39 -9.43
N ARG A 122 25.10 0.30 -9.48
CA ARG A 122 24.07 0.08 -10.50
C ARG A 122 24.55 0.41 -11.90
N GLU A 123 25.29 1.51 -12.07
CA GLU A 123 25.85 1.89 -13.38
C GLU A 123 26.95 0.93 -13.83
N SER A 124 27.82 0.49 -12.92
CA SER A 124 28.82 -0.54 -13.20
C SER A 124 28.18 -1.86 -13.63
N LEU A 125 27.12 -2.28 -12.95
CA LEU A 125 26.38 -3.50 -13.30
C LEU A 125 25.73 -3.39 -14.68
N LYS A 126 25.13 -2.23 -15.02
CA LYS A 126 24.60 -1.97 -16.36
C LYS A 126 25.68 -2.02 -17.45
N GLN A 127 26.85 -1.44 -17.19
CA GLN A 127 27.96 -1.46 -18.14
C GLN A 127 28.52 -2.87 -18.34
N ARG A 128 28.70 -3.64 -17.26
CA ARG A 128 29.12 -5.05 -17.35
C ARG A 128 28.07 -5.88 -18.07
N PHE A 129 26.80 -5.71 -17.75
CA PHE A 129 25.72 -6.41 -18.44
C PHE A 129 25.71 -6.09 -19.94
N ARG A 130 25.84 -4.81 -20.31
CA ARG A 130 25.97 -4.40 -21.72
C ARG A 130 27.19 -5.00 -22.42
N LYS A 131 28.34 -5.03 -21.75
CA LYS A 131 29.60 -5.51 -22.33
C LYS A 131 29.67 -7.04 -22.43
N GLU A 132 29.23 -7.73 -21.37
CA GLU A 132 29.37 -9.18 -21.22
C GLU A 132 28.19 -9.94 -21.83
N TYR A 133 26.99 -9.36 -21.87
CA TYR A 133 25.79 -10.05 -22.37
C TYR A 133 25.23 -9.45 -23.68
N LEU A 134 25.36 -8.14 -23.90
CA LEU A 134 24.89 -7.49 -25.15
C LEU A 134 26.00 -7.27 -26.19
N GLY A 135 27.27 -7.55 -25.85
CA GLY A 135 28.39 -7.53 -26.80
C GLY A 135 28.62 -8.83 -27.57
N PHE A 136 27.83 -9.87 -27.28
CA PHE A 136 27.84 -11.17 -27.95
C PHE A 136 26.62 -11.40 -28.87
N LEU A 137 25.79 -10.37 -29.07
CA LEU A 137 24.76 -10.27 -30.12
C LEU A 137 25.27 -9.30 -31.20
#